data_AF-A0A2H0YS61-F1
#
_entry.id   AF-A0A2H0YS61-F1
#
_cell.length_a   1.000
_cell.length_b   1.000
_cell.length_c   1.000
_cell.angle_alpha   90.00
_cell.angle_beta   90.00
_cell.angle_gamma   90.00
#
_symmetry.space_group_name_H-M   'P 1'
#
loop_
_entity.id
_entity.type
_entity.pdbx_description
1 polymer ?
#
loop_
_entity_poly.entity_id
_entity_poly.type
_entity_poly.pdbx_seq_one_letter_code
_entity_poly.pdbx_strand_id
1 'polypeptide(L)' 'YCRLDKKGVSLMTDLVNRLHISRRAIDRIIRLARTIADMRGAEHISYSDLAESAQFRVSQSEIFPGC' A
#
# COMPACT_ATOMS: atom_id res chain seq x y z
N TYR A 1 -15.02 -6.42 1.64
CA TYR A 1 -13.83 -7.26 1.87
C TYR A 1 -13.11 -7.44 0.55
N CYS A 2 -11.96 -6.82 0.37
CA CYS A 2 -11.12 -6.99 -0.83
C CYS A 2 -10.32 -8.28 -0.69
N ARG A 3 -10.43 -9.20 -1.66
CA ARG A 3 -9.54 -10.36 -1.73
C ARG A 3 -8.20 -9.89 -2.27
N LEU A 4 -7.23 -9.69 -1.39
CA LEU A 4 -5.84 -9.57 -1.81
C LEU A 4 -5.39 -10.92 -2.34
N ASP A 5 -4.74 -10.88 -3.50
CA ASP A 5 -4.09 -12.05 -4.06
C ASP A 5 -2.89 -12.46 -3.18
N LYS A 6 -2.42 -13.71 -3.29
CA LYS A 6 -1.31 -14.22 -2.46
C LYS A 6 -0.06 -13.32 -2.49
N LYS A 7 0.21 -12.71 -3.65
CA LYS A 7 1.31 -11.76 -3.85
C LYS A 7 1.11 -10.46 -3.06
N GLY A 8 -0.12 -9.96 -2.99
CA GLY A 8 -0.45 -8.74 -2.24
C GLY A 8 -0.28 -8.96 -0.73
N VAL A 9 -0.65 -10.14 -0.22
CA VAL A 9 -0.43 -10.52 1.18
C VAL A 9 1.07 -10.57 1.50
N SER A 10 1.87 -11.24 0.65
CA SER A 10 3.33 -11.29 0.83
C SER A 10 3.96 -9.90 0.87
N LEU A 11 3.55 -9.01 -0.05
CA LEU A 11 4.05 -7.65 -0.11
C LEU A 11 3.71 -6.86 1.17
N MET A 12 2.50 -7.02 1.71
CA MET A 12 2.15 -6.40 3.00
C MET A 12 3.00 -6.94 4.15
N THR A 13 3.24 -8.25 4.21
CA THR A 13 4.12 -8.85 5.22
C THR A 13 5.55 -8.32 5.11
N ASP A 14 6.08 -8.24 3.89
CA ASP A 14 7.42 -7.70 3.64
C ASP A 14 7.53 -6.23 4.03
N LEU A 15 6.53 -5.41 3.71
CA LEU A 15 6.50 -4.00 4.10
C LEU A 15 6.50 -3.82 5.62
N VAL A 16 5.72 -4.63 6.34
CA VAL A 16 5.70 -4.60 7.81
C VAL A 16 7.06 -4.99 8.39
N ASN A 17 7.69 -6.02 7.83
CA ASN A 17 9.01 -6.49 8.26
C ASN A 17 10.12 -5.48 7.94
N ARG A 18 10.07 -4.82 6.78
CA ARG A 18 11.13 -3.91 6.31
C ARG A 18 11.00 -2.48 6.84
N LEU A 19 9.78 -1.98 6.97
CA LEU A 19 9.52 -0.58 7.33
C LEU A 19 9.04 -0.42 8.79
N HIS A 20 8.87 -1.52 9.53
CA HIS A 20 8.36 -1.54 10.92
C HIS A 20 7.12 -0.65 11.13
N ILE A 21 6.25 -0.60 10.12
CA ILE A 21 5.09 0.29 10.10
C ILE A 21 3.91 -0.31 10.88
N SER A 22 3.18 0.56 11.59
CA SER A 22 2.01 0.15 12.36
C SER A 22 0.82 -0.22 11.47
N ARG A 23 -0.16 -0.94 12.05
CA ARG A 23 -1.43 -1.29 11.38
C ARG A 23 -2.10 -0.07 10.70
N ARG A 24 -2.00 1.12 11.30
CA ARG A 24 -2.54 2.37 10.72
C ARG A 24 -1.91 2.77 9.39
N ALA A 25 -0.63 2.45 9.19
CA ALA A 25 0.04 2.68 7.92
C ALA A 25 -0.45 1.69 6.86
N ILE A 26 -0.65 0.42 7.24
CA ILE A 26 -1.24 -0.61 6.39
C ILE A 26 -2.64 -0.19 5.95
N ASP A 27 -3.49 0.25 6.89
CA ASP A 27 -4.85 0.70 6.58
C ASP A 27 -4.89 1.90 5.62
N ARG A 28 -3.85 2.75 5.66
CA ARG A 28 -3.69 3.83 4.68
C ARG A 28 -3.28 3.30 3.31
N ILE A 29 -2.34 2.36 3.25
CA ILE A 29 -1.92 1.72 1.99
C ILE A 29 -3.12 1.03 1.33
N ILE A 30 -3.96 0.32 2.10
CA ILE A 30 -5.17 -0.33 1.57
C ILE A 30 -6.15 0.70 1.01
N ARG A 31 -6.36 1.82 1.71
CA ARG A 31 -7.23 2.90 1.23
C ARG A 31 -6.70 3.55 -0.05
N LEU A 32 -5.40 3.86 -0.10
CA LEU A 32 -4.75 4.38 -1.30
C LEU A 32 -4.88 3.40 -2.47
N ALA A 33 -4.63 2.11 -2.23
CA ALA A 33 -4.73 1.08 -3.26
C ALA A 33 -6.16 0.96 -3.79
N ARG A 34 -7.15 1.14 -2.89
CA ARG A 34 -8.56 1.21 -3.29
C ARG A 34 -8.84 2.43 -4.16
N THR A 35 -8.35 3.61 -3.77
CA THR A 35 -8.51 4.83 -4.56
C THR A 35 -7.87 4.72 -5.94
N ILE A 36 -6.67 4.12 -6.04
CA ILE A 36 -6.01 3.88 -7.34
C ILE A 36 -6.82 2.90 -8.20
N ALA A 37 -7.31 1.80 -7.61
CA ALA A 37 -8.17 0.86 -8.33
C ALA A 37 -9.46 1.53 -8.80
N ASP A 38 -10.11 2.31 -7.94
CA ASP A 38 -11.33 3.06 -8.27
C ASP A 38 -11.06 4.08 -9.40
N MET A 39 -9.92 4.78 -9.39
CA MET A 39 -9.52 5.69 -10.48
C MET A 39 -9.28 4.99 -11.82
N ARG A 40 -8.85 3.73 -11.79
CA ARG A 40 -8.65 2.91 -13.00
C ARG A 40 -9.93 2.22 -13.46
N GLY A 41 -11.04 2.37 -12.72
CA GLY A 41 -12.29 1.64 -12.99
C GLY A 41 -12.19 0.14 -12.71
N ALA A 42 -11.24 -0.29 -11.88
CA ALA A 42 -11.06 -1.69 -11.51
C ALA A 42 -11.93 -2.02 -10.28
N GLU A 43 -12.78 -3.06 -10.39
CA GLU A 43 -13.61 -3.51 -9.26
C GLU A 43 -12.77 -4.09 -8.11
N HIS A 44 -11.60 -4.63 -8.44
CA HIS A 44 -10.70 -5.33 -7.53
C HIS A 44 -9.34 -4.64 -7.42
N ILE A 45 -8.80 -4.61 -6.19
CA ILE A 45 -7.44 -4.11 -5.95
C ILE A 45 -6.45 -5.14 -6.48
N SER A 46 -5.60 -4.73 -7.42
CA SER A 46 -4.53 -5.58 -7.95
C SER A 46 -3.26 -5.45 -7.11
N TYR A 47 -2.33 -6.39 -7.31
CA TYR A 47 -0.98 -6.30 -6.75
C TYR A 47 -0.30 -4.99 -7.13
N SER A 48 -0.49 -4.52 -8.37
CA SER A 48 0.12 -3.30 -8.88
C SER A 48 -0.36 -2.07 -8.09
N ASP A 49 -1.66 -1.97 -7.80
CA ASP A 49 -2.22 -0.84 -7.06
C ASP A 49 -1.71 -0.80 -5.60
N LEU A 50 -1.48 -1.98 -5.00
CA LEU A 50 -0.85 -2.11 -3.68
C LEU A 50 0.62 -1.70 -3.68
N ALA A 51 1.39 -2.16 -4.67
CA ALA A 51 2.79 -1.80 -4.82
C ALA A 51 2.96 -0.29 -5.02
N GLU A 52 2.14 0.29 -5.90
CA GLU A 52 2.13 1.72 -6.18
C GLU A 52 1.77 2.54 -4.93
N SER A 53 0.75 2.11 -4.19
CA SER A 53 0.34 2.73 -2.92
C SER A 53 1.42 2.65 -1.84
N ALA A 54 2.11 1.51 -1.75
CA ALA A 54 3.20 1.33 -0.80
C ALA A 54 4.39 2.23 -1.14
N GLN A 55 4.74 2.33 -2.42
CA GLN A 55 5.82 3.19 -2.94
C GLN A 55 5.52 4.68 -2.66
N PHE A 56 4.26 5.09 -2.84
CA PHE A 56 3.81 6.46 -2.57
C PHE A 56 4.07 6.87 -1.10
N ARG A 57 4.01 5.90 -0.18
CA ARG A 57 4.23 6.11 1.25
C ARG A 57 5.71 6.32 1.59
N VAL A 58 6.61 5.63 0.90
CA VAL A 58 8.07 5.82 1.02
C VAL A 58 8.43 7.23 0.56
N SER A 59 7.92 7.64 -0.59
CA SER A 59 8.16 8.97 -1.13
C SER A 59 7.56 10.07 -0.25
N GLN A 60 6.37 9.87 0.34
CA GLN A 60 5.80 10.84 1.28
C GLN A 60 6.62 10.97 2.58
N SER A 61 7.28 9.89 3.04
CA SER A 61 8.18 9.97 4.20
C SER A 61 9.54 10.60 3.89
N GLU A 62 9.96 10.64 2.63
CA GLU A 62 11.22 11.30 2.21
C GLU A 62 11.07 12.83 2.08
N ILE A 63 9.85 13.37 2.06
CA ILE A 63 9.60 14.82 1.92
C ILE A 63 9.90 15.60 3.22
N PHE A 64 10.13 14.91 4.35
CA PHE A 64 10.74 15.53 5.52
C PHE A 64 12.02 14.78 5.87
N PRO A 65 13.20 15.22 5.36
CA PRO A 65 14.43 15.03 6.10
C PRO A 65 14.28 15.84 7.38
N GLY A 66 13.74 15.20 8.43
CA GLY A 66 13.71 15.77 9.76
C GLY A 66 15.09 15.67 10.39
N CYS A 67 15.93 16.66 10.12
CA CYS A 67 16.51 17.50 11.16
C CYS A 67 16.92 18.85 10.56
#